data_AF-K0XGB1-F1
#
_entry.id   AF-K0XGB1-F1
#
_cell.length_a   1.000
_cell.length_b   1.000
_cell.length_c   1.000
_cell.angle_alpha   90.00
_cell.angle_beta   90.00
_cell.angle_gamma   90.00
#
_symmetry.space_group_name_H-M   'P 1'
#
loop_
_entity.id
_entity.type
_entity.pdbx_description
1 polymer ?
#
loop_
_entity_poly.entity_id
_entity_poly.type
_entity_poly.pdbx_seq_one_letter_code
_entity_poly.pdbx_strand_id
1 'polypeptide(L)'
;MGYTEFNIAGLTDFDDDDYDIYGAADYLKNPNNFRDFDEGLKELMYKKGYDINLNYLELSDILYQNLKLIVSTIKPATVTSWFNKEHRPKVESGYRQQIYEICFALKLSYNDTKWFFHHVYYDRAFNCHTIDESIYYYAFINGLSYQESQEIISTINNSQNNSVDENSLKEFDNYTQFVRERIDSFKSKDELIDFLTYNKDNFNSWNHTAYDEIKNKVNELLPSDEGKKEIDNIKRTIKRNNNIDSVPKNLSSKKEWGLLMQEFFSNISSVDDLQYISGLPVKAQKFIIRRILSFNSTATKIDTISIPYIVKNNFPSIKTLSDILDFEKIRNSKSYDAIRKLIILLNFYVFWVRIDLGYVEEIKEFSNEELYDTFVEELNYTLYRCGYEPLYPGNPYDWLFMFVSLKQQPLKYFRYFIEEISLDDEE
;
A
#
# COMPACT_ATOMS: atom_id res chain seq x y z
N MET A 1 10.01 -20.23 -15.17
CA MET A 1 9.95 -19.69 -13.80
C MET A 1 8.73 -18.79 -13.74
N GLY A 2 7.84 -18.97 -12.75
CA GLY A 2 6.69 -18.07 -12.62
C GLY A 2 7.17 -16.66 -12.21
N TYR A 3 6.41 -15.60 -12.54
CA TYR A 3 6.77 -14.22 -12.14
C TYR A 3 7.09 -14.11 -10.65
N THR A 4 6.29 -14.76 -9.78
CA THR A 4 6.53 -14.74 -8.34
C THR A 4 7.90 -15.29 -7.94
N GLU A 5 8.29 -16.45 -8.48
CA GLU A 5 9.61 -17.05 -8.21
C GLU A 5 10.74 -16.18 -8.76
N PHE A 6 10.55 -15.63 -9.97
CA PHE A 6 11.49 -14.71 -10.60
C PHE A 6 11.70 -13.45 -9.73
N ASN A 7 10.61 -12.85 -9.24
CA ASN A 7 10.71 -11.65 -8.41
C ASN A 7 11.27 -11.90 -7.01
N ILE A 8 11.06 -13.11 -6.45
CA ILE A 8 11.72 -13.54 -5.20
C ILE A 8 13.24 -13.65 -5.41
N ALA A 9 13.69 -14.30 -6.48
CA ALA A 9 15.12 -14.39 -6.79
C ALA A 9 15.74 -13.00 -6.94
N GLY A 10 15.04 -12.09 -7.62
CA GLY A 10 15.47 -10.69 -7.79
C GLY A 10 15.68 -9.90 -6.49
N LEU A 11 15.18 -10.36 -5.33
CA LEU A 11 15.42 -9.70 -4.05
C LEU A 11 16.89 -9.81 -3.59
N THR A 12 17.63 -10.81 -4.09
CA THR A 12 19.02 -11.09 -3.70
C THR A 12 20.01 -10.96 -4.85
N ASP A 13 19.58 -10.50 -6.03
CA ASP A 13 20.41 -10.43 -7.24
C ASP A 13 21.39 -9.23 -7.27
N PHE A 14 21.29 -8.33 -6.29
CA PHE A 14 22.06 -7.10 -6.20
C PHE A 14 22.64 -7.00 -4.79
N ASP A 15 23.92 -6.67 -4.66
CA ASP A 15 24.61 -6.51 -3.38
C ASP A 15 24.46 -5.07 -2.83
N ASP A 16 25.26 -4.70 -1.83
CA ASP A 16 25.22 -3.39 -1.15
C ASP A 16 26.13 -2.32 -1.81
N ASP A 17 26.87 -2.67 -2.87
CA ASP A 17 27.84 -1.76 -3.51
C ASP A 17 27.16 -0.73 -4.44
N ASP A 18 27.72 0.48 -4.56
CA ASP A 18 27.13 1.61 -5.31
C ASP A 18 26.83 1.28 -6.80
N TYR A 19 27.55 0.33 -7.39
CA TYR A 19 27.30 -0.12 -8.77
C TYR A 19 25.99 -0.91 -8.92
N ASP A 20 25.53 -1.57 -7.86
CA ASP A 20 24.36 -2.44 -7.87
C ASP A 20 23.05 -1.68 -7.65
N ILE A 21 23.12 -0.43 -7.16
CA ILE A 21 21.96 0.46 -7.09
C ILE A 21 21.39 0.73 -8.49
N TYR A 22 22.25 0.95 -9.50
CA TYR A 22 21.82 1.16 -10.88
C TYR A 22 21.16 -0.10 -11.45
N GLY A 23 21.75 -1.27 -11.19
CA GLY A 23 21.19 -2.55 -11.61
C GLY A 23 19.80 -2.81 -10.99
N ALA A 24 19.64 -2.52 -9.71
CA ALA A 24 18.37 -2.67 -9.02
C ALA A 24 17.32 -1.63 -9.52
N ALA A 25 17.73 -0.40 -9.81
CA ALA A 25 16.85 0.61 -10.37
C ALA A 25 16.40 0.23 -11.79
N ASP A 26 17.31 -0.29 -12.62
CA ASP A 26 17.00 -0.84 -13.94
C ASP A 26 16.08 -2.05 -13.86
N TYR A 27 16.28 -2.92 -12.87
CA TYR A 27 15.38 -4.04 -12.61
C TYR A 27 13.97 -3.55 -12.30
N LEU A 28 13.81 -2.54 -11.45
CA LEU A 28 12.50 -1.97 -11.14
C LEU A 28 11.88 -1.25 -12.35
N LYS A 29 12.68 -0.51 -13.13
CA LYS A 29 12.24 0.24 -14.31
C LYS A 29 11.82 -0.68 -15.47
N ASN A 30 12.37 -1.88 -15.57
CA ASN A 30 12.05 -2.82 -16.65
C ASN A 30 10.65 -3.46 -16.45
N PRO A 31 9.63 -3.11 -17.25
CA PRO A 31 8.28 -3.63 -17.07
C PRO A 31 8.18 -5.15 -17.31
N ASN A 32 9.13 -5.75 -18.04
CA ASN A 32 9.13 -7.19 -18.30
C ASN A 32 9.48 -8.03 -17.07
N ASN A 33 10.05 -7.40 -16.02
CA ASN A 33 10.37 -8.10 -14.79
C ASN A 33 9.14 -8.36 -13.92
N PHE A 34 8.06 -7.62 -14.11
CA PHE A 34 6.82 -7.76 -13.34
C PHE A 34 5.68 -8.22 -14.23
N ARG A 35 4.69 -8.87 -13.63
CA ARG A 35 3.53 -9.34 -14.39
C ARG A 35 2.70 -8.15 -14.86
N ASP A 36 2.57 -8.01 -16.18
CA ASP A 36 1.65 -7.06 -16.80
C ASP A 36 0.19 -7.57 -16.75
N PHE A 37 -0.76 -6.65 -16.84
CA PHE A 37 -2.18 -6.94 -16.72
C PHE A 37 -2.67 -7.93 -17.78
N ASP A 38 -2.20 -7.78 -19.03
CA ASP A 38 -2.61 -8.63 -20.14
C ASP A 38 -2.11 -10.08 -19.97
N GLU A 39 -0.84 -10.26 -19.57
CA GLU A 39 -0.25 -11.57 -19.30
C GLU A 39 -0.96 -12.24 -18.12
N GLY A 40 -1.27 -11.48 -17.07
CA GLY A 40 -2.07 -12.00 -15.95
C GLY A 40 -3.49 -12.39 -16.34
N LEU A 41 -4.14 -11.63 -17.23
CA LEU A 41 -5.47 -11.94 -17.73
C LEU A 41 -5.47 -13.17 -18.66
N LYS A 42 -4.45 -13.32 -19.52
CA LYS A 42 -4.21 -14.52 -20.32
C LYS A 42 -3.99 -15.74 -19.43
N GLU A 43 -3.08 -15.65 -18.45
CA GLU A 43 -2.81 -16.71 -17.48
C GLU A 43 -4.09 -17.15 -16.75
N LEU A 44 -4.91 -16.19 -16.35
CA LEU A 44 -6.19 -16.45 -15.72
C LEU A 44 -7.16 -17.20 -16.66
N MET A 45 -7.28 -16.78 -17.92
CA MET A 45 -8.12 -17.48 -18.89
C MET A 45 -7.61 -18.91 -19.16
N TYR A 46 -6.30 -19.11 -19.31
CA TYR A 46 -5.74 -20.45 -19.50
C TYR A 46 -6.03 -21.37 -18.30
N LYS A 47 -5.93 -20.85 -17.07
CA LYS A 47 -6.34 -21.58 -15.85
C LYS A 47 -7.82 -21.98 -15.85
N LYS A 48 -8.68 -21.24 -16.55
CA LYS A 48 -10.10 -21.57 -16.75
C LYS A 48 -10.37 -22.53 -17.90
N GLY A 49 -9.32 -23.02 -18.58
CA GLY A 49 -9.42 -24.01 -19.64
C GLY A 49 -9.61 -23.43 -21.05
N TYR A 50 -9.43 -22.11 -21.23
CA TYR A 50 -9.35 -21.53 -22.57
C TYR A 50 -8.02 -21.92 -23.24
N ASP A 51 -8.04 -22.08 -24.57
CA ASP A 51 -6.87 -22.54 -25.34
C ASP A 51 -5.72 -21.52 -25.28
N ILE A 52 -4.52 -22.01 -24.99
CA ILE A 52 -3.29 -21.22 -24.89
C ILE A 52 -2.86 -20.60 -26.22
N ASN A 53 -3.29 -21.16 -27.34
CA ASN A 53 -2.90 -20.70 -28.68
C ASN A 53 -3.77 -19.56 -29.21
N LEU A 54 -4.81 -19.15 -28.49
CA LEU A 54 -5.68 -18.05 -28.89
C LEU A 54 -4.91 -16.74 -28.90
N ASN A 55 -5.07 -15.97 -29.98
CA ASN A 55 -4.50 -14.64 -30.09
C ASN A 55 -5.29 -13.61 -29.27
N TYR A 56 -4.74 -12.40 -29.14
CA TYR A 56 -5.32 -11.36 -28.29
C TYR A 56 -6.73 -10.90 -28.73
N LEU A 57 -7.06 -10.96 -30.03
CA LEU A 57 -8.39 -10.63 -30.54
C LEU A 57 -9.40 -11.71 -30.17
N GLU A 58 -9.02 -12.98 -30.31
CA GLU A 58 -9.88 -14.12 -29.95
C GLU A 58 -10.18 -14.13 -28.44
N LEU A 59 -9.16 -13.92 -27.61
CA LEU A 59 -9.33 -13.79 -26.15
C LEU A 59 -10.22 -12.59 -25.78
N SER A 60 -10.02 -11.46 -26.46
CA SER A 60 -10.86 -10.27 -26.26
C SER A 60 -12.33 -10.54 -26.59
N ASP A 61 -12.60 -11.17 -27.74
CA ASP A 61 -13.95 -11.52 -28.17
C ASP A 61 -14.60 -12.48 -27.17
N ILE A 62 -13.90 -13.51 -26.71
CA ILE A 62 -14.41 -14.46 -25.71
C ILE A 62 -14.77 -13.74 -24.40
N LEU A 63 -13.86 -12.94 -23.85
CA LEU A 63 -14.13 -12.23 -22.59
C LEU A 63 -15.29 -11.24 -22.77
N TYR A 64 -15.36 -10.54 -23.90
CA TYR A 64 -16.45 -9.62 -24.18
C TYR A 64 -17.81 -10.33 -24.32
N GLN A 65 -17.88 -11.50 -24.96
CA GLN A 65 -19.13 -12.28 -25.00
C GLN A 65 -19.54 -12.72 -23.58
N ASN A 66 -18.60 -13.14 -22.74
CA ASN A 66 -18.89 -13.49 -21.35
C ASN A 66 -19.38 -12.29 -20.54
N LEU A 67 -18.78 -11.11 -20.72
CA LEU A 67 -19.22 -9.86 -20.08
C LEU A 67 -20.65 -9.47 -20.51
N LYS A 68 -21.00 -9.69 -21.79
CA LYS A 68 -22.38 -9.48 -22.27
C LYS A 68 -23.39 -10.39 -21.60
N LEU A 69 -23.03 -11.65 -21.33
CA LEU A 69 -23.94 -12.60 -20.65
C LEU A 69 -24.32 -12.17 -19.24
N ILE A 70 -23.45 -11.38 -18.58
CA ILE A 70 -23.74 -10.79 -17.26
C ILE A 70 -24.24 -9.35 -17.34
N VAL A 71 -24.59 -8.86 -18.53
CA VAL A 71 -25.11 -7.50 -18.78
C VAL A 71 -24.12 -6.40 -18.34
N SER A 72 -22.82 -6.66 -18.44
CA SER A 72 -21.78 -5.64 -18.17
C SER A 72 -21.86 -4.50 -19.18
N THR A 73 -21.48 -3.30 -18.73
CA THR A 73 -21.42 -2.08 -19.56
C THR A 73 -20.04 -1.87 -20.22
N ILE A 74 -19.07 -2.75 -19.96
CA ILE A 74 -17.72 -2.68 -20.51
C ILE A 74 -17.79 -2.80 -22.05
N LYS A 75 -17.11 -1.87 -22.73
CA LYS A 75 -17.10 -1.79 -24.19
C LYS A 75 -16.09 -2.78 -24.79
N PRO A 76 -16.33 -3.30 -25.99
CA PRO A 76 -15.41 -4.25 -26.64
C PRO A 76 -14.03 -3.65 -26.87
N ALA A 77 -13.95 -2.37 -27.25
CA ALA A 77 -12.68 -1.66 -27.42
C ALA A 77 -11.85 -1.60 -26.13
N THR A 78 -12.50 -1.53 -24.97
CA THR A 78 -11.84 -1.56 -23.66
C THR A 78 -11.26 -2.94 -23.36
N VAL A 79 -11.99 -4.02 -23.69
CA VAL A 79 -11.48 -5.39 -23.51
C VAL A 79 -10.29 -5.64 -24.44
N THR A 80 -10.38 -5.21 -25.71
CA THR A 80 -9.28 -5.34 -26.67
C THR A 80 -8.05 -4.55 -26.24
N SER A 81 -8.24 -3.35 -25.68
CA SER A 81 -7.12 -2.53 -25.21
C SER A 81 -6.39 -3.13 -24.00
N TRP A 82 -7.04 -4.01 -23.24
CA TRP A 82 -6.40 -4.77 -22.17
C TRP A 82 -5.50 -5.88 -22.71
N PHE A 83 -5.93 -6.64 -23.71
CA PHE A 83 -5.14 -7.75 -24.25
C PHE A 83 -4.01 -7.31 -25.19
N ASN A 84 -4.11 -6.14 -25.81
CA ASN A 84 -3.08 -5.60 -26.72
C ASN A 84 -2.03 -4.72 -26.01
N LYS A 85 -2.06 -4.63 -24.67
CA LYS A 85 -1.18 -3.82 -23.81
C LYS A 85 -1.30 -2.30 -23.96
N GLU A 86 -2.29 -1.80 -24.69
CA GLU A 86 -2.47 -0.36 -24.87
C GLU A 86 -2.94 0.30 -23.56
N HIS A 87 -3.81 -0.38 -22.82
CA HIS A 87 -4.35 0.11 -21.55
C HIS A 87 -4.49 -1.00 -20.52
N ARG A 88 -4.58 -0.62 -19.25
CA ARG A 88 -5.03 -1.48 -18.15
C ARG A 88 -6.08 -0.75 -17.31
N PRO A 89 -6.92 -1.46 -16.55
CA PRO A 89 -7.71 -0.84 -15.50
C PRO A 89 -6.77 -0.12 -14.50
N LYS A 90 -7.11 1.13 -14.17
CA LYS A 90 -6.35 1.89 -13.18
C LYS A 90 -6.57 1.29 -11.80
N VAL A 91 -5.54 1.31 -10.95
CA VAL A 91 -5.65 0.86 -9.55
C VAL A 91 -6.27 1.99 -8.71
N GLU A 92 -7.57 2.17 -8.93
CA GLU A 92 -8.37 3.25 -8.37
C GLU A 92 -9.78 2.73 -8.06
N SER A 93 -10.48 3.41 -7.15
CA SER A 93 -11.81 3.01 -6.67
C SER A 93 -12.84 2.79 -7.78
N GLY A 94 -12.81 3.63 -8.83
CA GLY A 94 -13.77 3.61 -9.93
C GLY A 94 -13.66 2.40 -10.86
N TYR A 95 -12.55 1.65 -10.83
CA TYR A 95 -12.32 0.52 -11.73
C TYR A 95 -12.53 -0.84 -11.07
N ARG A 96 -12.65 -0.87 -9.73
CA ARG A 96 -12.84 -2.13 -8.97
C ARG A 96 -14.05 -2.93 -9.45
N GLN A 97 -15.16 -2.26 -9.76
CA GLN A 97 -16.35 -2.93 -10.29
C GLN A 97 -16.06 -3.66 -11.60
N GLN A 98 -15.27 -3.07 -12.50
CA GLN A 98 -14.90 -3.71 -13.78
C GLN A 98 -14.06 -4.97 -13.53
N ILE A 99 -13.18 -4.96 -12.53
CA ILE A 99 -12.40 -6.15 -12.15
C ILE A 99 -13.32 -7.26 -11.64
N TYR A 100 -14.31 -6.94 -10.80
CA TYR A 100 -15.31 -7.93 -10.38
C TYR A 100 -16.16 -8.46 -11.54
N GLU A 101 -16.56 -7.61 -12.49
CA GLU A 101 -17.27 -8.05 -13.69
C GLU A 101 -16.45 -9.05 -14.52
N ILE A 102 -15.14 -8.82 -14.67
CA ILE A 102 -14.23 -9.81 -15.29
C ILE A 102 -14.27 -11.14 -14.49
N CYS A 103 -14.19 -11.05 -13.16
CA CYS A 103 -14.19 -12.25 -12.30
C CYS A 103 -15.48 -13.06 -12.42
N PHE A 104 -16.64 -12.40 -12.45
CA PHE A 104 -17.93 -13.05 -12.66
C PHE A 104 -18.08 -13.61 -14.08
N ALA A 105 -17.69 -12.85 -15.10
CA ALA A 105 -17.76 -13.27 -16.51
C ALA A 105 -16.92 -14.52 -16.77
N LEU A 106 -15.74 -14.61 -16.17
CA LEU A 106 -14.86 -15.78 -16.26
C LEU A 106 -15.21 -16.89 -15.27
N LYS A 107 -16.26 -16.73 -14.46
CA LYS A 107 -16.71 -17.69 -13.43
C LYS A 107 -15.54 -18.13 -12.54
N LEU A 108 -14.78 -17.16 -12.05
CA LEU A 108 -13.64 -17.41 -11.18
C LEU A 108 -14.09 -18.00 -9.85
N SER A 109 -13.25 -18.84 -9.25
CA SER A 109 -13.41 -19.25 -7.86
C SER A 109 -13.01 -18.10 -6.92
N TYR A 110 -13.38 -18.18 -5.63
CA TYR A 110 -12.88 -17.25 -4.61
C TYR A 110 -11.35 -17.11 -4.63
N ASN A 111 -10.62 -18.23 -4.74
CA ASN A 111 -9.17 -18.22 -4.75
C ASN A 111 -8.59 -17.59 -6.03
N ASP A 112 -9.20 -17.84 -7.19
CA ASP A 112 -8.78 -17.22 -8.45
C ASP A 112 -9.04 -15.70 -8.45
N THR A 113 -10.18 -15.27 -7.92
CA THR A 113 -10.51 -13.85 -7.74
C THR A 113 -9.49 -13.19 -6.82
N LYS A 114 -9.21 -13.77 -5.65
CA LYS A 114 -8.18 -13.26 -4.72
C LYS A 114 -6.81 -13.19 -5.39
N TRP A 115 -6.44 -14.22 -6.14
CA TRP A 115 -5.19 -14.26 -6.89
C TRP A 115 -5.12 -13.14 -7.94
N PHE A 116 -6.18 -12.93 -8.72
CA PHE A 116 -6.23 -11.91 -9.76
C PHE A 116 -6.11 -10.49 -9.20
N PHE A 117 -6.82 -10.20 -8.11
CA PHE A 117 -6.70 -8.93 -7.41
C PHE A 117 -5.28 -8.69 -6.88
N HIS A 118 -4.71 -9.69 -6.20
CA HIS A 118 -3.42 -9.53 -5.54
C HIS A 118 -2.21 -9.54 -6.51
N HIS A 119 -2.26 -10.37 -7.56
CA HIS A 119 -1.09 -10.63 -8.39
C HIS A 119 -1.15 -10.03 -9.80
N VAL A 120 -2.26 -9.40 -10.19
CA VAL A 120 -2.44 -8.80 -11.52
C VAL A 120 -2.99 -7.37 -11.42
N TYR A 121 -4.10 -7.20 -10.68
CA TYR A 121 -4.66 -5.85 -10.47
C TYR A 121 -3.83 -5.04 -9.46
N TYR A 122 -3.21 -5.70 -8.49
CA TYR A 122 -2.40 -5.15 -7.38
C TYR A 122 -3.21 -4.27 -6.42
N ASP A 123 -4.38 -4.75 -6.03
CA ASP A 123 -5.22 -4.13 -5.00
C ASP A 123 -5.80 -5.23 -4.11
N ARG A 124 -6.43 -4.82 -3.01
CA ARG A 124 -7.15 -5.74 -2.14
C ARG A 124 -8.33 -6.39 -2.85
N ALA A 125 -8.54 -7.68 -2.60
CA ALA A 125 -9.63 -8.43 -3.23
C ALA A 125 -10.97 -7.93 -2.73
N PHE A 126 -11.29 -8.19 -1.45
CA PHE A 126 -12.60 -7.86 -0.88
C PHE A 126 -12.48 -6.90 0.31
N ASN A 127 -13.13 -5.74 0.22
CA ASN A 127 -13.49 -4.92 1.37
C ASN A 127 -14.89 -5.26 1.87
N CYS A 128 -14.98 -6.31 2.67
CA CYS A 128 -16.22 -6.72 3.34
C CYS A 128 -16.69 -5.75 4.44
N HIS A 129 -16.09 -4.56 4.55
CA HIS A 129 -16.70 -3.44 5.26
C HIS A 129 -17.52 -2.54 4.32
N THR A 130 -17.73 -2.96 3.07
CA THR A 130 -18.69 -2.37 2.15
C THR A 130 -19.75 -3.40 1.79
N ILE A 131 -20.99 -2.94 1.57
CA ILE A 131 -22.12 -3.83 1.23
C ILE A 131 -21.82 -4.61 -0.06
N ASP A 132 -21.46 -3.90 -1.12
CA ASP A 132 -21.22 -4.48 -2.45
C ASP A 132 -20.16 -5.59 -2.40
N GLU A 133 -19.00 -5.33 -1.81
CA GLU A 133 -17.90 -6.31 -1.81
C GLU A 133 -18.10 -7.43 -0.77
N SER A 134 -18.92 -7.22 0.26
CA SER A 134 -19.41 -8.30 1.14
C SER A 134 -20.29 -9.28 0.38
N ILE A 135 -21.17 -8.77 -0.48
CA ILE A 135 -22.07 -9.58 -1.30
C ILE A 135 -21.27 -10.29 -2.40
N TYR A 136 -20.31 -9.62 -3.03
CA TYR A 136 -19.40 -10.28 -3.98
C TYR A 136 -18.59 -11.39 -3.31
N TYR A 137 -18.07 -11.16 -2.10
CA TYR A 137 -17.39 -12.20 -1.32
C TYR A 137 -18.29 -13.43 -1.13
N TYR A 138 -19.52 -13.23 -0.60
CA TYR A 138 -20.49 -14.31 -0.45
C TYR A 138 -20.82 -15.00 -1.78
N ALA A 139 -20.94 -14.23 -2.86
CA ALA A 139 -21.25 -14.74 -4.18
C ALA A 139 -20.17 -15.69 -4.71
N PHE A 140 -18.89 -15.36 -4.55
CA PHE A 140 -17.79 -16.21 -5.01
C PHE A 140 -17.62 -17.51 -4.20
N ILE A 141 -17.96 -17.51 -2.91
CA ILE A 141 -17.90 -18.73 -2.08
C ILE A 141 -19.14 -19.63 -2.24
N ASN A 142 -20.29 -19.08 -2.66
CA ASN A 142 -21.55 -19.83 -2.82
C ASN A 142 -22.03 -19.99 -4.28
N GLY A 143 -21.27 -19.48 -5.25
CA GLY A 143 -21.58 -19.64 -6.67
C GLY A 143 -22.77 -18.82 -7.18
N LEU A 144 -23.00 -17.63 -6.62
CA LEU A 144 -24.04 -16.71 -7.12
C LEU A 144 -23.57 -16.02 -8.39
N SER A 145 -24.52 -15.73 -9.28
CA SER A 145 -24.28 -14.92 -10.46
C SER A 145 -24.10 -13.43 -10.11
N TYR A 146 -23.55 -12.68 -11.06
CA TYR A 146 -23.46 -11.22 -10.95
C TYR A 146 -24.86 -10.58 -10.82
N GLN A 147 -25.82 -11.06 -11.61
CA GLN A 147 -27.20 -10.58 -11.59
C GLN A 147 -27.85 -10.76 -10.21
N GLU A 148 -27.74 -11.95 -9.62
CA GLU A 148 -28.23 -12.21 -8.26
C GLU A 148 -27.54 -11.31 -7.24
N SER A 149 -26.24 -11.05 -7.40
CA SER A 149 -25.50 -10.14 -6.53
C SER A 149 -26.02 -8.71 -6.62
N GLN A 150 -26.29 -8.20 -7.83
CA GLN A 150 -26.87 -6.87 -8.04
C GLN A 150 -28.29 -6.75 -7.47
N GLU A 151 -29.10 -7.81 -7.55
CA GLU A 151 -30.44 -7.85 -6.98
C GLU A 151 -30.40 -7.78 -5.45
N ILE A 152 -29.47 -8.50 -4.82
CA ILE A 152 -29.24 -8.45 -3.36
C ILE A 152 -28.77 -7.05 -2.94
N ILE A 153 -27.78 -6.47 -3.63
CA ILE A 153 -27.29 -5.11 -3.39
C ILE A 153 -28.45 -4.10 -3.47
N SER A 154 -29.28 -4.20 -4.52
CA SER A 154 -30.43 -3.32 -4.72
C SER A 154 -31.46 -3.47 -3.60
N THR A 155 -31.71 -4.70 -3.14
CA THR A 155 -32.63 -5.00 -2.04
C THR A 155 -32.17 -4.33 -0.74
N ILE A 156 -30.90 -4.47 -0.39
CA ILE A 156 -30.32 -3.88 0.84
C ILE A 156 -30.26 -2.35 0.72
N ASN A 157 -29.91 -1.80 -0.44
CA ASN A 157 -29.85 -0.35 -0.60
C ASN A 157 -31.23 0.31 -0.47
N ASN A 158 -32.29 -0.35 -0.91
CA ASN A 158 -33.68 0.13 -0.82
C ASN A 158 -34.36 -0.13 0.53
N SER A 159 -33.76 -0.92 1.43
CA SER A 159 -34.33 -1.14 2.77
C SER A 159 -34.16 0.09 3.67
N GLN A 160 -35.11 0.29 4.59
CA GLN A 160 -35.02 1.37 5.57
C GLN A 160 -33.86 1.13 6.54
N ASN A 161 -33.16 2.19 6.93
CA ASN A 161 -32.14 2.10 7.97
C ASN A 161 -32.84 1.82 9.30
N ASN A 162 -32.46 0.72 9.95
CA ASN A 162 -32.82 0.51 11.34
C ASN A 162 -31.91 1.40 12.19
N SER A 163 -32.47 2.18 13.12
CA SER A 163 -31.66 2.97 14.05
C SER A 163 -30.87 2.03 14.96
N VAL A 164 -29.59 1.85 14.68
CA VAL A 164 -28.67 1.08 15.53
C VAL A 164 -27.94 2.05 16.46
N ASP A 165 -27.68 1.60 17.69
CA ASP A 165 -26.81 2.31 18.63
C ASP A 165 -25.36 2.31 18.10
N GLU A 166 -24.87 3.49 17.71
CA GLU A 166 -23.54 3.75 17.13
C GLU A 166 -22.38 3.20 17.99
N ASN A 167 -22.63 2.89 19.27
CA ASN A 167 -21.59 2.48 20.23
C ASN A 167 -21.30 0.97 20.25
N SER A 168 -22.07 0.13 19.55
CA SER A 168 -21.98 -1.33 19.71
C SER A 168 -20.78 -2.01 19.00
N LEU A 169 -20.01 -1.29 18.15
CA LEU A 169 -19.12 -1.95 17.18
C LEU A 169 -17.71 -1.35 17.05
N LYS A 170 -17.27 -0.52 18.01
CA LYS A 170 -15.90 0.04 18.07
C LYS A 170 -14.80 -0.97 18.47
N GLU A 171 -15.11 -2.26 18.63
CA GLU A 171 -14.22 -3.21 19.32
C GLU A 171 -13.37 -4.12 18.41
N PHE A 172 -13.46 -4.03 17.08
CA PHE A 172 -12.70 -4.91 16.18
C PHE A 172 -11.57 -4.19 15.44
N ASP A 173 -10.33 -4.62 15.68
CA ASP A 173 -9.14 -4.15 14.97
C ASP A 173 -9.24 -4.39 13.44
N ASN A 174 -9.83 -5.50 13.00
CA ASN A 174 -10.03 -5.81 11.58
C ASN A 174 -11.50 -6.12 11.29
N TYR A 175 -12.29 -5.07 11.09
CA TYR A 175 -13.73 -5.22 10.81
C TYR A 175 -14.02 -5.92 9.47
N THR A 176 -13.16 -5.75 8.45
CA THR A 176 -13.28 -6.50 7.20
C THR A 176 -13.28 -8.00 7.48
N GLN A 177 -12.31 -8.48 8.26
CA GLN A 177 -12.17 -9.89 8.56
C GLN A 177 -13.31 -10.41 9.45
N PHE A 178 -13.73 -9.61 10.44
CA PHE A 178 -14.92 -9.92 11.25
C PHE A 178 -16.15 -10.17 10.37
N VAL A 179 -16.42 -9.29 9.40
CA VAL A 179 -17.56 -9.48 8.48
C VAL A 179 -17.37 -10.73 7.62
N ARG A 180 -16.15 -11.00 7.12
CA ARG A 180 -15.87 -12.21 6.34
C ARG A 180 -16.15 -13.48 7.12
N GLU A 181 -15.64 -13.60 8.33
CA GLU A 181 -15.87 -14.76 9.21
C GLU A 181 -17.34 -14.94 9.53
N ARG A 182 -18.08 -13.82 9.68
CA ARG A 182 -19.52 -13.88 9.84
C ARG A 182 -20.22 -14.41 8.59
N ILE A 183 -19.83 -13.91 7.41
CA ILE A 183 -20.37 -14.35 6.12
C ILE A 183 -20.11 -15.83 5.85
N ASP A 184 -18.92 -16.32 6.22
CA ASP A 184 -18.55 -17.74 6.08
C ASP A 184 -19.48 -18.67 6.86
N SER A 185 -20.13 -18.17 7.92
CA SER A 185 -21.08 -18.94 8.73
C SER A 185 -22.50 -19.00 8.16
N PHE A 186 -22.81 -18.19 7.13
CA PHE A 186 -24.16 -18.09 6.57
C PHE A 186 -24.51 -19.28 5.68
N LYS A 187 -25.73 -19.78 5.82
CA LYS A 187 -26.26 -20.94 5.07
C LYS A 187 -27.21 -20.54 3.96
N SER A 188 -27.65 -19.29 3.94
CA SER A 188 -28.60 -18.78 2.95
C SER A 188 -28.34 -17.32 2.61
N LYS A 189 -28.88 -16.91 1.46
CA LYS A 189 -28.87 -15.51 1.01
C LYS A 189 -29.66 -14.61 1.98
N ASP A 190 -30.72 -15.15 2.58
CA ASP A 190 -31.57 -14.42 3.53
C ASP A 190 -30.78 -14.04 4.79
N GLU A 191 -29.95 -14.95 5.32
CA GLU A 191 -29.09 -14.64 6.48
C GLU A 191 -28.10 -13.49 6.17
N LEU A 192 -27.55 -13.47 4.95
CA LEU A 192 -26.69 -12.36 4.48
C LEU A 192 -27.48 -11.04 4.38
N ILE A 193 -28.66 -11.08 3.75
CA ILE A 193 -29.52 -9.89 3.55
C ILE A 193 -29.94 -9.31 4.92
N ASP A 194 -30.38 -10.16 5.84
CA ASP A 194 -30.80 -9.77 7.18
C ASP A 194 -29.63 -9.16 7.95
N PHE A 195 -28.45 -9.78 7.92
CA PHE A 195 -27.27 -9.27 8.59
C PHE A 195 -26.84 -7.89 8.07
N LEU A 196 -26.72 -7.74 6.74
CA LEU A 196 -26.28 -6.49 6.13
C LEU A 196 -27.33 -5.39 6.27
N THR A 197 -28.63 -5.72 6.18
CA THR A 197 -29.72 -4.77 6.37
C THR A 197 -29.80 -4.31 7.82
N TYR A 198 -29.69 -5.23 8.78
CA TYR A 198 -29.72 -4.90 10.20
C TYR A 198 -28.54 -4.02 10.61
N ASN A 199 -27.34 -4.26 10.05
CA ASN A 199 -26.11 -3.55 10.38
C ASN A 199 -25.77 -2.43 9.39
N LYS A 200 -26.70 -2.02 8.52
CA LYS A 200 -26.43 -1.15 7.36
C LYS A 200 -25.64 0.11 7.68
N ASP A 201 -25.94 0.77 8.81
CA ASP A 201 -25.26 1.99 9.24
C ASP A 201 -23.75 1.77 9.51
N ASN A 202 -23.34 0.56 9.90
CA ASN A 202 -21.95 0.21 10.17
C ASN A 202 -21.11 0.07 8.90
N PHE A 203 -21.73 -0.06 7.73
CA PHE A 203 -21.06 -0.14 6.43
C PHE A 203 -20.86 1.24 5.78
N ASN A 204 -21.23 2.32 6.47
CA ASN A 204 -21.07 3.71 6.00
C ASN A 204 -19.76 4.37 6.43
N SER A 205 -18.87 3.64 7.12
CA SER A 205 -17.61 4.16 7.67
C SER A 205 -16.61 3.01 7.87
N TRP A 206 -15.50 3.03 7.13
CA TRP A 206 -14.40 2.05 7.12
C TRP A 206 -13.02 2.72 7.27
N ASN A 207 -11.91 1.96 7.24
CA ASN A 207 -10.52 2.45 7.41
C ASN A 207 -10.14 3.03 8.80
N HIS A 208 -10.90 2.81 9.87
CA HIS A 208 -10.60 3.37 11.20
C HIS A 208 -9.23 2.91 11.72
N THR A 209 -8.98 1.60 11.70
CA THR A 209 -7.69 1.02 12.11
C THR A 209 -6.52 1.55 11.28
N ALA A 210 -6.71 1.71 9.96
CA ALA A 210 -5.68 2.26 9.08
C ALA A 210 -5.39 3.73 9.40
N TYR A 211 -6.42 4.52 9.69
CA TYR A 211 -6.26 5.91 10.12
C TYR A 211 -5.49 6.00 11.44
N ASP A 212 -5.87 5.20 12.44
CA ASP A 212 -5.22 5.21 13.75
C ASP A 212 -3.75 4.76 13.64
N GLU A 213 -3.47 3.71 12.85
CA GLU A 213 -2.11 3.24 12.58
C GLU A 213 -1.23 4.35 11.97
N ILE A 214 -1.70 4.97 10.88
CA ILE A 214 -0.96 6.05 10.20
C ILE A 214 -0.78 7.25 11.12
N LYS A 215 -1.83 7.65 11.84
CA LYS A 215 -1.79 8.77 12.77
C LYS A 215 -0.80 8.53 13.91
N ASN A 216 -0.76 7.32 14.46
CA ASN A 216 0.20 6.93 15.48
C ASN A 216 1.63 7.00 14.95
N LYS A 217 1.93 6.42 13.78
CA LYS A 217 3.25 6.54 13.15
C LYS A 217 3.65 7.99 12.91
N VAL A 218 2.73 8.83 12.42
CA VAL A 218 2.98 10.27 12.21
C VAL A 218 3.31 10.99 13.53
N ASN A 219 2.63 10.65 14.63
CA ASN A 219 2.92 11.21 15.94
C ASN A 219 4.29 10.79 16.47
N GLU A 220 4.76 9.57 16.18
CA GLU A 220 6.11 9.12 16.52
C GLU A 220 7.20 9.82 15.71
N LEU A 221 6.90 10.19 14.46
CA LEU A 221 7.85 10.81 13.55
C LEU A 221 8.12 12.28 13.88
N LEU A 222 7.10 13.00 14.35
CA LEU A 222 7.14 14.44 14.55
C LEU A 222 7.49 14.84 15.99
N PRO A 223 8.20 15.97 16.20
CA PRO A 223 8.46 16.49 17.54
C PRO A 223 7.19 17.02 18.21
N SER A 224 7.15 16.89 19.54
CA SER A 224 6.22 17.63 20.41
C SER A 224 6.56 19.12 20.45
N ASP A 225 5.74 19.94 21.12
CA ASP A 225 6.06 21.36 21.29
C ASP A 225 7.29 21.58 22.17
N GLU A 226 7.49 20.74 23.18
CA GLU A 226 8.66 20.71 24.06
C GLU A 226 9.91 20.29 23.28
N GLY A 227 9.83 19.18 22.53
CA GLY A 227 10.94 18.71 21.70
C GLY A 227 11.33 19.72 20.65
N LYS A 228 10.37 20.38 19.99
CA LYS A 228 10.65 21.47 19.04
C LYS A 228 11.42 22.62 19.69
N LYS A 229 11.04 23.06 20.90
CA LYS A 229 11.76 24.12 21.62
C LYS A 229 13.21 23.70 21.92
N GLU A 230 13.42 22.46 22.33
CA GLU A 230 14.75 21.91 22.58
C GLU A 230 15.60 21.88 21.29
N ILE A 231 15.04 21.36 20.20
CA ILE A 231 15.66 21.35 18.87
C ILE A 231 16.06 22.76 18.44
N ASP A 232 15.17 23.75 18.58
CA ASP A 232 15.46 25.13 18.20
C ASP A 232 16.59 25.73 19.06
N ASN A 233 16.68 25.39 20.34
CA ASN A 233 17.77 25.80 21.22
C ASN A 233 19.11 25.16 20.80
N ILE A 234 19.10 23.87 20.46
CA ILE A 234 20.28 23.17 19.95
C ILE A 234 20.74 23.78 18.62
N LYS A 235 19.83 24.01 17.66
CA LYS A 235 20.15 24.68 16.38
C LYS A 235 20.83 26.04 16.59
N ARG A 236 20.31 26.87 17.51
CA ARG A 236 20.92 28.17 17.84
C ARG A 236 22.30 28.00 18.47
N THR A 237 22.48 26.98 19.32
CA THR A 237 23.75 26.71 20.00
C THR A 237 24.82 26.23 19.03
N ILE A 238 24.49 25.30 18.13
CA ILE A 238 25.37 24.85 17.04
C ILE A 238 25.83 26.03 16.19
N LYS A 239 24.90 26.87 15.73
CA LYS A 239 25.22 28.07 14.93
C LYS A 239 26.09 29.08 15.68
N ARG A 240 25.84 29.29 16.97
CA ARG A 240 26.62 30.23 17.79
C ARG A 240 28.04 29.74 18.04
N ASN A 241 28.19 28.45 18.35
CA ASN A 241 29.47 27.86 18.71
C ASN A 241 30.26 27.38 17.48
N ASN A 242 29.61 27.32 16.32
CA ASN A 242 30.14 26.78 15.07
C ASN A 242 30.70 25.35 15.20
N ASN A 243 30.02 24.51 15.99
CA ASN A 243 30.34 23.10 16.17
C ASN A 243 29.08 22.30 16.56
N ILE A 244 29.16 20.97 16.51
CA ILE A 244 28.05 20.07 16.79
C ILE A 244 28.07 19.46 18.21
N ASP A 245 28.98 19.91 19.09
CA ASP A 245 29.20 19.32 20.42
C ASP A 245 27.97 19.36 21.33
N SER A 246 27.05 20.29 21.04
CA SER A 246 25.80 20.43 21.79
C SER A 246 24.73 19.39 21.44
N VAL A 247 24.93 18.57 20.39
CA VAL A 247 24.00 17.49 20.05
C VAL A 247 24.02 16.43 21.15
N PRO A 248 22.86 16.03 21.70
CA PRO A 248 22.82 14.98 22.70
C PRO A 248 23.31 13.63 22.13
N LYS A 249 24.15 12.92 22.88
CA LYS A 249 24.79 11.67 22.42
C LYS A 249 23.82 10.50 22.27
N ASN A 250 22.77 10.43 23.09
CA ASN A 250 21.78 9.35 23.06
C ASN A 250 20.42 9.92 22.66
N LEU A 251 20.15 9.93 21.35
CA LEU A 251 18.92 10.52 20.82
C LEU A 251 17.69 9.60 20.93
N SER A 252 17.85 8.28 21.04
CA SER A 252 16.73 7.38 21.30
C SER A 252 16.05 7.65 22.66
N SER A 253 16.80 8.21 23.63
CA SER A 253 16.23 8.70 24.89
C SER A 253 15.37 9.98 24.74
N LYS A 254 15.50 10.71 23.63
CA LYS A 254 14.84 12.01 23.37
C LYS A 254 13.52 11.83 22.62
N LYS A 255 12.59 11.04 23.19
CA LYS A 255 11.29 10.71 22.57
C LYS A 255 10.53 11.95 22.06
N GLU A 256 10.56 13.05 22.80
CA GLU A 256 9.90 14.32 22.43
C GLU A 256 10.38 14.94 21.10
N TRP A 257 11.56 14.56 20.62
CA TRP A 257 12.10 15.08 19.35
C TRP A 257 11.42 14.47 18.13
N GLY A 258 10.74 13.32 18.28
CA GLY A 258 10.26 12.53 17.15
C GLY A 258 11.40 11.88 16.37
N LEU A 259 11.12 10.73 15.76
CA LEU A 259 12.13 9.89 15.12
C LEU A 259 12.87 10.60 13.98
N LEU A 260 12.19 11.45 13.20
CA LEU A 260 12.82 12.19 12.09
C LEU A 260 13.95 13.11 12.56
N MET A 261 13.76 13.77 13.70
CA MET A 261 14.74 14.70 14.24
C MET A 261 15.84 13.98 15.00
N GLN A 262 15.51 12.87 15.66
CA GLN A 262 16.52 11.99 16.26
C GLN A 262 17.46 11.46 15.19
N GLU A 263 16.93 10.90 14.09
CA GLU A 263 17.72 10.42 12.96
C GLU A 263 18.54 11.54 12.30
N PHE A 264 17.95 12.71 12.08
CA PHE A 264 18.68 13.83 11.50
C PHE A 264 19.89 14.19 12.36
N PHE A 265 19.69 14.41 13.67
CA PHE A 265 20.75 14.86 14.56
C PHE A 265 21.75 13.76 14.92
N SER A 266 21.41 12.48 14.81
CA SER A 266 22.37 11.38 14.98
C SER A 266 23.36 11.30 13.82
N ASN A 267 22.96 11.79 12.64
CA ASN A 267 23.74 11.68 11.40
C ASN A 267 24.41 13.00 10.97
N ILE A 268 24.21 14.11 11.69
CA ILE A 268 24.92 15.35 11.33
C ILE A 268 26.43 15.17 11.53
N SER A 269 27.19 15.55 10.51
CA SER A 269 28.65 15.51 10.49
C SER A 269 29.26 16.91 10.58
N SER A 270 28.49 17.94 10.21
CA SER A 270 28.95 19.33 10.21
C SER A 270 27.84 20.32 10.58
N VAL A 271 28.23 21.58 10.81
CA VAL A 271 27.29 22.68 11.03
C VAL A 271 26.44 22.95 9.77
N ASP A 272 27.00 22.69 8.57
CA ASP A 272 26.37 22.97 7.29
C ASP A 272 25.14 22.08 7.05
N ASP A 273 25.11 20.87 7.62
CA ASP A 273 23.99 19.93 7.50
C ASP A 273 22.66 20.53 8.01
N LEU A 274 22.72 21.52 8.91
CA LEU A 274 21.53 22.25 9.35
C LEU A 274 20.77 22.94 8.19
N GLN A 275 21.42 23.17 7.05
CA GLN A 275 20.78 23.71 5.86
C GLN A 275 19.65 22.82 5.34
N TYR A 276 19.79 21.49 5.47
CA TYR A 276 18.82 20.50 4.98
C TYR A 276 17.48 20.57 5.69
N ILE A 277 17.42 21.21 6.86
CA ILE A 277 16.17 21.41 7.60
C ILE A 277 15.88 22.89 7.88
N SER A 278 16.66 23.79 7.28
CA SER A 278 16.51 25.23 7.45
C SER A 278 15.23 25.71 6.78
N GLY A 279 14.44 26.53 7.48
CA GLY A 279 13.17 27.06 6.97
C GLY A 279 12.03 26.03 6.82
N LEU A 280 12.27 24.75 7.11
CA LEU A 280 11.25 23.72 7.07
C LEU A 280 10.44 23.71 8.38
N PRO A 281 9.10 23.69 8.31
CA PRO A 281 8.27 23.51 9.49
C PRO A 281 8.34 22.04 9.94
N VAL A 282 9.23 21.74 10.89
CA VAL A 282 9.54 20.38 11.38
C VAL A 282 8.35 19.62 12.01
N LYS A 283 7.22 20.29 12.25
CA LYS A 283 5.96 19.69 12.70
C LYS A 283 4.93 19.48 11.58
N ALA A 284 5.25 19.83 10.34
CA ALA A 284 4.31 19.74 9.23
C ALA A 284 4.40 18.38 8.53
N GLN A 285 3.27 17.90 8.01
CA GLN A 285 3.19 16.66 7.22
C GLN A 285 4.16 16.66 6.02
N LYS A 286 4.37 17.83 5.37
CA LYS A 286 5.34 17.95 4.28
C LYS A 286 6.78 17.65 4.68
N PHE A 287 7.14 17.87 5.95
CA PHE A 287 8.46 17.56 6.47
C PHE A 287 8.68 16.04 6.52
N ILE A 288 7.64 15.27 6.87
CA ILE A 288 7.69 13.80 6.91
C ILE A 288 8.08 13.23 5.55
N ILE A 289 7.28 13.52 4.52
CA ILE A 289 7.50 12.98 3.18
C ILE A 289 8.89 13.35 2.65
N ARG A 290 9.29 14.62 2.79
CA ARG A 290 10.61 15.09 2.33
C ARG A 290 11.76 14.40 3.05
N ARG A 291 11.64 14.17 4.37
CA ARG A 291 12.73 13.59 5.17
C ARG A 291 12.84 12.07 5.01
N ILE A 292 11.73 11.38 4.82
CA ILE A 292 11.73 9.95 4.53
C ILE A 292 12.34 9.70 3.15
N LEU A 293 11.96 10.49 2.14
CA LEU A 293 12.35 10.26 0.74
C LEU A 293 13.70 10.86 0.33
N SER A 294 14.32 11.74 1.13
CA SER A 294 15.56 12.44 0.76
C SER A 294 16.45 12.75 1.96
N PHE A 295 17.77 12.67 1.76
CA PHE A 295 18.76 13.13 2.74
C PHE A 295 18.72 14.64 2.97
N ASN A 296 18.39 15.41 1.95
CA ASN A 296 18.49 16.87 1.98
C ASN A 296 17.14 17.54 2.27
N SER A 297 16.11 16.73 2.53
CA SER A 297 14.71 17.16 2.70
C SER A 297 14.20 18.02 1.54
N THR A 298 14.71 17.78 0.34
CA THR A 298 14.23 18.37 -0.90
C THR A 298 12.93 17.69 -1.32
N ALA A 299 12.22 18.30 -2.27
CA ALA A 299 11.03 17.67 -2.82
C ALA A 299 11.49 16.58 -3.79
N THR A 300 11.20 15.31 -3.47
CA THR A 300 11.45 14.20 -4.39
C THR A 300 10.26 14.04 -5.32
N LYS A 301 10.49 14.09 -6.64
CA LYS A 301 9.49 13.78 -7.66
C LYS A 301 9.89 12.51 -8.41
N ILE A 302 9.14 11.44 -8.15
CA ILE A 302 9.34 10.14 -8.81
C ILE A 302 9.24 10.31 -10.33
N ASP A 303 10.17 9.68 -11.07
CA ASP A 303 10.12 9.65 -12.52
C ASP A 303 8.92 8.86 -13.01
N THR A 304 7.88 9.61 -13.37
CA THR A 304 6.63 9.04 -13.87
C THR A 304 6.75 8.44 -15.28
N ILE A 305 7.89 8.59 -15.97
CA ILE A 305 8.10 8.05 -17.31
C ILE A 305 8.73 6.67 -17.21
N SER A 306 9.90 6.56 -16.57
CA SER A 306 10.65 5.29 -16.51
C SER A 306 10.10 4.29 -15.49
N ILE A 307 9.38 4.75 -14.46
CA ILE A 307 8.92 3.88 -13.39
C ILE A 307 7.57 3.20 -13.71
N PRO A 308 7.42 1.89 -13.38
CA PRO A 308 6.18 1.16 -13.61
C PRO A 308 4.97 1.88 -13.04
N TYR A 309 3.85 1.79 -13.76
CA TYR A 309 2.58 2.40 -13.34
C TYR A 309 2.21 2.04 -11.90
N ILE A 310 2.40 0.79 -11.50
CA ILE A 310 2.05 0.32 -10.16
C ILE A 310 2.87 1.00 -9.05
N VAL A 311 4.12 1.38 -9.31
CA VAL A 311 4.93 2.11 -8.32
C VAL A 311 4.50 3.57 -8.26
N LYS A 312 4.41 4.25 -9.42
CA LYS A 312 4.13 5.70 -9.46
C LYS A 312 2.67 6.05 -9.12
N ASN A 313 1.72 5.18 -9.44
CA ASN A 313 0.31 5.39 -9.12
C ASN A 313 0.12 5.40 -7.62
N ASN A 314 -0.57 6.42 -7.09
CA ASN A 314 -0.77 6.60 -5.65
C ASN A 314 0.51 6.55 -4.79
N PHE A 315 1.69 6.83 -5.37
CA PHE A 315 2.92 6.90 -4.59
C PHE A 315 2.74 7.91 -3.44
N PRO A 316 3.21 7.60 -2.21
CA PRO A 316 3.00 8.49 -1.07
C PRO A 316 3.46 9.92 -1.35
N SER A 317 2.54 10.86 -1.20
CA SER A 317 2.78 12.28 -1.45
C SER A 317 2.27 13.12 -0.28
N ILE A 318 2.65 14.41 -0.25
CA ILE A 318 2.14 15.37 0.74
C ILE A 318 0.61 15.43 0.70
N LYS A 319 0.01 15.39 -0.49
CA LYS A 319 -1.44 15.39 -0.67
C LYS A 319 -2.05 14.10 -0.13
N THR A 320 -1.51 12.95 -0.50
CA THR A 320 -1.98 11.64 -0.04
C THR A 320 -1.95 11.55 1.49
N LEU A 321 -0.84 11.96 2.12
CA LEU A 321 -0.71 12.00 3.58
C LEU A 321 -1.74 12.95 4.22
N SER A 322 -1.94 14.14 3.66
CA SER A 322 -2.93 15.10 4.15
C SER A 322 -4.35 14.58 4.06
N ASP A 323 -4.72 13.99 2.91
CA ASP A 323 -6.06 13.45 2.69
C ASP A 323 -6.34 12.22 3.59
N ILE A 324 -5.34 11.41 3.90
CA ILE A 324 -5.48 10.24 4.79
C ILE A 324 -5.53 10.65 6.27
N LEU A 325 -4.78 11.68 6.69
CA LEU A 325 -4.82 12.19 8.07
C LEU A 325 -6.08 13.03 8.39
N ASP A 326 -6.92 13.30 7.39
CA ASP A 326 -8.25 13.86 7.58
C ASP A 326 -9.26 12.71 7.72
N PHE A 327 -9.72 12.48 8.95
CA PHE A 327 -10.62 11.37 9.27
C PHE A 327 -11.89 11.37 8.40
N GLU A 328 -12.46 12.54 8.10
CA GLU A 328 -13.68 12.63 7.30
C GLU A 328 -13.45 12.26 5.83
N LYS A 329 -12.23 12.44 5.32
CA LYS A 329 -11.87 12.00 3.96
C LYS A 329 -11.58 10.51 3.89
N ILE A 330 -10.84 9.97 4.87
CA ILE A 330 -10.42 8.56 4.83
C ILE A 330 -11.53 7.58 5.20
N ARG A 331 -12.44 7.96 6.11
CA ARG A 331 -13.45 7.04 6.66
C ARG A 331 -14.30 6.35 5.60
N ASN A 332 -14.52 6.97 4.43
CA ASN A 332 -15.28 6.37 3.33
C ASN A 332 -14.44 6.27 2.05
N SER A 333 -13.12 6.36 2.18
CA SER A 333 -12.21 6.33 1.05
C SER A 333 -12.05 4.91 0.51
N LYS A 334 -12.25 4.77 -0.80
CA LYS A 334 -11.92 3.55 -1.55
C LYS A 334 -10.53 3.63 -2.21
N SER A 335 -9.69 4.58 -1.79
CA SER A 335 -8.29 4.71 -2.24
C SER A 335 -7.38 3.72 -1.52
N TYR A 336 -7.73 2.43 -1.58
CA TYR A 336 -7.10 1.34 -0.83
C TYR A 336 -5.59 1.23 -1.12
N ASP A 337 -5.20 1.29 -2.39
CA ASP A 337 -3.78 1.28 -2.80
C ASP A 337 -2.99 2.45 -2.19
N ALA A 338 -3.55 3.67 -2.20
CA ALA A 338 -2.89 4.84 -1.60
C ALA A 338 -2.69 4.69 -0.08
N ILE A 339 -3.70 4.17 0.62
CA ILE A 339 -3.63 3.94 2.07
C ILE A 339 -2.61 2.83 2.38
N ARG A 340 -2.66 1.70 1.65
CA ARG A 340 -1.72 0.58 1.80
C ARG A 340 -0.28 1.03 1.57
N LYS A 341 -0.01 1.78 0.50
CA LYS A 341 1.33 2.30 0.19
C LYS A 341 1.87 3.22 1.28
N LEU A 342 1.01 4.06 1.85
CA LEU A 342 1.40 4.93 2.96
C LEU A 342 1.70 4.14 4.24
N ILE A 343 0.91 3.11 4.56
CA ILE A 343 1.20 2.19 5.69
C ILE A 343 2.58 1.55 5.51
N ILE A 344 2.88 1.02 4.31
CA ILE A 344 4.17 0.39 3.99
C ILE A 344 5.33 1.39 4.17
N LEU A 345 5.23 2.58 3.58
CA LEU A 345 6.29 3.59 3.67
C LEU A 345 6.58 4.00 5.11
N LEU A 346 5.52 4.28 5.89
CA LEU A 346 5.67 4.73 7.27
C LEU A 346 6.20 3.62 8.19
N ASN A 347 5.72 2.39 8.04
CA ASN A 347 6.21 1.26 8.83
C ASN A 347 7.65 0.89 8.47
N PHE A 348 8.00 0.87 7.19
CA PHE A 348 9.39 0.71 6.75
C PHE A 348 10.29 1.73 7.44
N TYR A 349 9.96 3.02 7.33
CA TYR A 349 10.82 4.05 7.91
C TYR A 349 10.90 3.93 9.44
N VAL A 350 9.76 3.76 10.12
CA VAL A 350 9.72 3.66 11.60
C VAL A 350 10.46 2.43 12.12
N PHE A 351 10.38 1.29 11.43
CA PHE A 351 11.10 0.08 11.80
C PHE A 351 12.61 0.32 11.75
N TRP A 352 13.12 0.69 10.57
CA TRP A 352 14.57 0.81 10.37
C TRP A 352 15.19 1.98 11.13
N VAL A 353 14.47 3.10 11.29
CA VAL A 353 15.01 4.24 12.06
C VAL A 353 15.18 3.91 13.55
N ARG A 354 14.32 3.04 14.09
CA ARG A 354 14.44 2.56 15.49
C ARG A 354 15.65 1.65 15.65
N ILE A 355 15.94 0.82 14.64
CA ILE A 355 17.17 0.00 14.61
C ILE A 355 18.40 0.90 14.57
N ASP A 356 18.46 1.86 13.64
CA ASP A 356 19.58 2.81 13.50
C ASP A 356 19.82 3.64 14.77
N LEU A 357 18.75 4.03 15.47
CA LEU A 357 18.81 4.79 16.72
C LEU A 357 19.06 3.90 17.96
N GLY A 358 19.11 2.57 17.79
CA GLY A 358 19.39 1.62 18.86
C GLY A 358 18.27 1.50 19.91
N TYR A 359 17.01 1.60 19.49
CA TYR A 359 15.85 1.47 20.39
C TYR A 359 15.67 0.07 20.97
N VAL A 360 16.14 -0.96 20.25
CA VAL A 360 15.93 -2.35 20.64
C VAL A 360 17.28 -3.01 20.83
N GLU A 361 17.72 -3.10 22.09
CA GLU A 361 19.02 -3.70 22.41
C GLU A 361 19.06 -5.20 22.08
N GLU A 362 17.94 -5.89 22.25
CA GLU A 362 17.78 -7.32 21.95
C GLU A 362 17.98 -7.64 20.46
N ILE A 363 17.68 -6.68 19.57
CA ILE A 363 17.80 -6.85 18.12
C ILE A 363 19.23 -6.58 17.62
N LYS A 364 20.14 -6.05 18.46
CA LYS A 364 21.54 -5.81 18.05
C LYS A 364 22.30 -7.09 17.67
N GLU A 365 21.81 -8.24 18.12
CA GLU A 365 22.39 -9.55 17.81
C GLU A 365 21.78 -10.20 16.56
N PHE A 366 20.71 -9.62 16.00
CA PHE A 366 20.05 -10.17 14.83
C PHE A 366 20.93 -9.97 13.59
N SER A 367 20.97 -11.00 12.76
CA SER A 367 21.45 -10.91 11.38
C SER A 367 20.53 -10.02 10.54
N ASN A 368 21.02 -9.58 9.37
CA ASN A 368 20.20 -8.83 8.41
C ASN A 368 18.96 -9.63 7.96
N GLU A 369 19.07 -10.95 7.85
CA GLU A 369 17.96 -11.83 7.48
C GLU A 369 16.90 -11.88 8.59
N GLU A 370 17.30 -12.02 9.86
CA GLU A 370 16.37 -12.01 11.00
C GLU A 370 15.67 -10.65 11.16
N LEU A 371 16.39 -9.55 10.92
CA LEU A 371 15.83 -8.20 10.88
C LEU A 371 14.81 -8.03 9.76
N TYR A 372 15.13 -8.54 8.58
CA TYR A 372 14.24 -8.55 7.43
C TYR A 372 12.96 -9.35 7.70
N ASP A 373 13.10 -10.56 8.22
CA ASP A 373 11.95 -11.43 8.55
C ASP A 373 11.05 -10.76 9.59
N THR A 374 11.65 -10.18 10.64
CA THR A 374 10.91 -9.43 11.66
C THR A 374 10.15 -8.25 11.05
N PHE A 375 10.80 -7.47 10.17
CA PHE A 375 10.15 -6.37 9.46
C PHE A 375 8.97 -6.85 8.61
N VAL A 376 9.15 -7.92 7.83
CA VAL A 376 8.10 -8.47 6.96
C VAL A 376 6.93 -9.00 7.78
N GLU A 377 7.19 -9.70 8.88
CA GLU A 377 6.16 -10.19 9.81
C GLU A 377 5.36 -9.04 10.45
N GLU A 378 6.03 -8.03 11.01
CA GLU A 378 5.38 -6.88 11.64
C GLU A 378 4.56 -6.06 10.63
N LEU A 379 5.10 -5.84 9.42
CA LEU A 379 4.40 -5.11 8.37
C LEU A 379 3.20 -5.91 7.86
N ASN A 380 3.34 -7.21 7.62
CA ASN A 380 2.22 -8.07 7.22
C ASN A 380 1.13 -8.14 8.29
N TYR A 381 1.50 -8.18 9.57
CA TYR A 381 0.54 -8.11 10.67
C TYR A 381 -0.21 -6.78 10.70
N THR A 382 0.50 -5.66 10.48
CA THR A 382 -0.09 -4.32 10.39
C THR A 382 -1.06 -4.20 9.22
N LEU A 383 -0.65 -4.68 8.04
CA LEU A 383 -1.50 -4.74 6.85
C LEU A 383 -2.74 -5.58 7.11
N TYR A 384 -2.58 -6.76 7.70
CA TYR A 384 -3.69 -7.62 8.10
C TYR A 384 -4.67 -6.91 9.01
N ARG A 385 -4.21 -6.29 10.12
CA ARG A 385 -5.09 -5.52 11.02
C ARG A 385 -5.85 -4.43 10.30
N CYS A 386 -5.21 -3.75 9.34
CA CYS A 386 -5.82 -2.70 8.54
C CYS A 386 -6.73 -3.23 7.40
N GLY A 387 -6.87 -4.56 7.24
CA GLY A 387 -7.71 -5.18 6.23
C GLY A 387 -7.07 -5.29 4.84
N TYR A 388 -5.75 -5.23 4.73
CA TYR A 388 -4.98 -5.35 3.49
C TYR A 388 -4.24 -6.68 3.37
N GLU A 389 -3.90 -7.05 2.15
CA GLU A 389 -3.10 -8.21 1.79
C GLU A 389 -1.62 -8.01 2.16
N PRO A 390 -0.91 -9.11 2.52
CA PRO A 390 0.51 -9.07 2.84
C PRO A 390 1.35 -8.54 1.66
N LEU A 391 2.61 -8.26 1.94
CA LEU A 391 3.59 -7.93 0.91
C LEU A 391 3.70 -9.05 -0.11
N TYR A 392 3.84 -8.67 -1.37
CA TYR A 392 3.99 -9.59 -2.49
C TYR A 392 5.16 -9.18 -3.39
N PRO A 393 6.22 -10.00 -3.53
CA PRO A 393 7.39 -9.69 -4.35
C PRO A 393 7.08 -9.36 -5.82
N GLY A 394 5.98 -9.86 -6.37
CA GLY A 394 5.59 -9.53 -7.74
C GLY A 394 4.88 -8.18 -7.88
N ASN A 395 4.51 -7.52 -6.79
CA ASN A 395 4.09 -6.13 -6.81
C ASN A 395 5.35 -5.26 -6.79
N PRO A 396 5.64 -4.45 -7.83
CA PRO A 396 6.88 -3.68 -7.90
C PRO A 396 7.02 -2.64 -6.78
N TYR A 397 5.92 -2.15 -6.19
CA TYR A 397 6.00 -1.27 -5.03
C TYR A 397 6.46 -2.04 -3.79
N ASP A 398 5.87 -3.22 -3.54
CA ASP A 398 6.26 -4.06 -2.40
C ASP A 398 7.68 -4.58 -2.55
N TRP A 399 8.05 -4.99 -3.77
CA TRP A 399 9.39 -5.45 -4.13
C TRP A 399 10.46 -4.43 -3.73
N LEU A 400 10.23 -3.14 -3.97
CA LEU A 400 11.16 -2.07 -3.55
C LEU A 400 11.45 -2.15 -2.05
N PHE A 401 10.41 -2.20 -1.21
CA PHE A 401 10.58 -2.21 0.24
C PHE A 401 11.15 -3.53 0.74
N MET A 402 10.79 -4.66 0.14
CA MET A 402 11.37 -5.96 0.47
C MET A 402 12.86 -6.01 0.10
N PHE A 403 13.21 -5.56 -1.10
CA PHE A 403 14.57 -5.52 -1.61
C PHE A 403 15.47 -4.63 -0.76
N VAL A 404 15.05 -3.38 -0.50
CA VAL A 404 15.86 -2.43 0.27
C VAL A 404 16.01 -2.86 1.74
N SER A 405 15.05 -3.61 2.28
CA SER A 405 15.10 -4.13 3.65
C SER A 405 16.13 -5.24 3.85
N LEU A 406 16.65 -5.84 2.77
CA LEU A 406 17.73 -6.84 2.84
C LEU A 406 19.14 -6.21 2.88
N LYS A 407 19.22 -4.88 2.74
CA LYS A 407 20.49 -4.14 2.64
C LYS A 407 21.09 -3.87 4.01
N GLN A 408 22.41 -3.69 4.06
CA GLN A 408 23.11 -3.36 5.31
C GLN A 408 22.63 -2.07 5.97
N GLN A 409 22.25 -1.07 5.18
CA GLN A 409 21.72 0.22 5.67
C GLN A 409 20.43 0.58 4.94
N PRO A 410 19.28 -0.03 5.28
CA PRO A 410 18.05 0.09 4.52
C PRO A 410 17.58 1.52 4.29
N LEU A 411 17.63 2.39 5.30
CA LEU A 411 17.22 3.80 5.14
C LEU A 411 18.14 4.61 4.23
N LYS A 412 19.44 4.34 4.28
CA LYS A 412 20.43 5.03 3.44
C LYS A 412 20.26 4.57 2.00
N TYR A 413 20.24 3.25 1.79
CA TYR A 413 20.04 2.63 0.49
C TYR A 413 18.70 3.05 -0.13
N PHE A 414 17.61 3.07 0.66
CA PHE A 414 16.30 3.55 0.21
C PHE A 414 16.38 4.93 -0.42
N ARG A 415 17.04 5.89 0.23
CA ARG A 415 17.10 7.26 -0.26
C ARG A 415 17.92 7.38 -1.54
N TYR A 416 19.06 6.69 -1.64
CA TYR A 416 19.81 6.64 -2.90
C TYR A 416 18.99 5.98 -4.02
N PHE A 417 18.33 4.87 -3.71
CA PHE A 417 17.47 4.20 -4.67
C PHE A 417 16.32 5.11 -5.13
N ILE A 418 15.71 5.86 -4.22
CA ILE A 418 14.70 6.88 -4.54
C ILE A 418 15.27 7.99 -5.42
N GLU A 419 16.47 8.49 -5.14
CA GLU A 419 17.17 9.48 -5.97
C GLU A 419 17.36 8.96 -7.40
N GLU A 420 17.82 7.72 -7.58
CA GLU A 420 18.03 7.09 -8.89
C GLU A 420 16.74 6.81 -9.69
N ILE A 421 15.59 6.70 -9.02
CA ILE A 421 14.28 6.52 -9.67
C ILE A 421 13.45 7.81 -9.71
N SER A 422 14.03 8.93 -9.28
CA SER A 422 13.42 10.25 -9.36
C SER A 422 13.88 10.97 -10.63
N LEU A 423 13.14 12.03 -11.00
CA LEU A 423 13.66 12.97 -11.98
C LEU A 423 14.77 13.79 -11.32
N ASP A 424 15.87 13.99 -12.03
CA ASP A 424 16.74 15.11 -11.73
C ASP A 424 15.88 16.38 -11.81
N ASP A 425 15.92 17.20 -10.77
CA ASP A 425 15.46 18.59 -10.85
C ASP A 425 16.44 19.35 -11.78
N GLU A 426 16.42 19.05 -13.09
CA GLU A 426 16.95 19.96 -14.10
C GLU A 426 15.87 21.00 -14.43
N GLU A 427 16.02 22.15 -13.75
CA GLU A 427 15.41 23.49 -13.92
C GLU A 427 13.93 23.71 -13.55
#